data_AF-A0A6A6VD66-F1
#
_entry.id   AF-A0A6A6VD66-F1
#
_cell.length_a   1.000
_cell.length_b   1.000
_cell.length_c   1.000
_cell.angle_alpha   90.00
_cell.angle_beta   90.00
_cell.angle_gamma   90.00
#
_symmetry.space_group_name_H-M   'P 1'
#
loop_
_entity.id
_entity.type
_entity.pdbx_description
1 polymer ?
#
loop_
_entity_poly.entity_id
_entity_poly.type
_entity_poly.pdbx_seq_one_letter_code
_entity_poly.pdbx_strand_id
1 'polypeptide(L)' 'MGASRQTSDIVLPRWQPDSEVDACPVCERQFSFFYRRHHCRKCGRVVCANCSPHRITIPR' A
#
# COMPACT_ATOMS: atom_id res chain seq x y z
N MET A 1 -0.31 -22.92 33.56
CA MET A 1 0.34 -22.74 32.24
C MET A 1 -0.73 -22.28 31.25
N GLY A 2 -1.07 -20.99 31.24
CA GLY A 2 -2.10 -20.43 30.37
C GLY A 2 -1.44 -19.80 29.15
N ALA A 3 -1.70 -20.34 27.97
CA ALA A 3 -1.14 -19.86 26.72
C ALA A 3 -1.66 -18.44 26.40
N SER A 4 -0.74 -17.47 26.31
CA SER A 4 -1.01 -16.12 25.81
C SER A 4 -1.57 -16.21 24.40
N ARG A 5 -2.82 -15.77 24.21
CA ARG A 5 -3.38 -15.49 22.88
C ARG A 5 -2.60 -14.31 22.31
N GLN A 6 -1.73 -14.56 21.34
CA GLN A 6 -1.14 -13.50 20.53
C GLN A 6 -2.27 -12.90 19.69
N THR A 7 -2.81 -11.77 20.14
CA THR A 7 -3.53 -10.84 19.28
C THR A 7 -2.54 -10.45 18.19
N SER A 8 -2.78 -10.89 16.96
CA SER A 8 -2.03 -10.41 15.81
C SER A 8 -2.25 -8.90 15.73
N ASP A 9 -1.30 -8.12 16.23
CA ASP A 9 -1.32 -6.67 16.11
C ASP A 9 -1.22 -6.33 14.62
N ILE A 10 -2.37 -6.13 13.97
CA ILE A 10 -2.43 -5.64 12.60
C ILE A 10 -1.98 -4.18 12.66
N VAL A 11 -0.66 -3.98 12.59
CA VAL A 11 -0.07 -2.65 12.48
C VAL A 11 -0.42 -2.11 11.10
N LEU A 12 -1.35 -1.15 11.06
CA LEU A 12 -1.68 -0.45 9.83
C LEU A 12 -0.43 0.32 9.35
N PRO A 13 -0.03 0.16 8.09
CA PRO A 13 1.13 0.85 7.57
C PRO A 13 0.89 2.36 7.50
N ARG A 14 1.96 3.16 7.60
CA ARG A 14 1.89 4.60 7.31
C ARG A 14 1.35 4.79 5.90
N TRP A 15 0.31 5.60 5.79
CA TRP A 15 -0.24 6.01 4.51
C TRP A 15 0.67 7.04 3.84
N GLN A 16 1.20 6.73 2.66
CA GLN A 16 2.08 7.64 1.93
C GLN A 16 1.24 8.73 1.21
N PRO A 17 1.50 10.02 1.42
CA PRO A 17 0.89 11.10 0.66
C PRO A 17 1.27 11.04 -0.83
N ASP A 18 0.32 11.39 -1.70
CA ASP A 18 0.55 11.44 -3.15
C ASP A 18 1.61 12.47 -3.55
N SER A 19 1.75 13.55 -2.78
CA SER A 19 2.73 14.62 -3.01
C SER A 19 4.17 14.20 -2.72
N GLU A 20 4.39 13.06 -2.06
CA GLU A 20 5.74 12.52 -1.80
C GLU A 20 6.25 11.66 -2.97
N VAL A 21 5.42 11.39 -4.01
CA VAL A 21 5.73 10.40 -5.04
C VAL A 21 5.36 10.87 -6.45
N ASP A 22 6.38 11.08 -7.28
CA ASP A 22 6.22 11.49 -8.68
C ASP A 22 6.32 10.31 -9.68
N ALA A 23 6.94 9.21 -9.28
CA ALA A 23 7.08 8.01 -10.11
C ALA A 23 6.84 6.73 -9.30
N CYS A 24 6.43 5.66 -9.97
CA CYS A 24 6.23 4.38 -9.30
C CYS A 24 7.59 3.85 -8.77
N PRO A 25 7.72 3.54 -7.47
CA PRO A 25 9.00 3.07 -6.91
C PRO A 25 9.38 1.64 -7.31
N VAL A 26 8.56 0.98 -8.13
CA VAL A 26 8.78 -0.41 -8.60
C VAL A 26 9.20 -0.44 -10.06
N CYS A 27 8.57 0.37 -10.91
CA CYS A 27 8.85 0.40 -12.36
C CYS A 27 9.33 1.76 -12.87
N GLU A 28 9.52 2.72 -11.98
CA GLU A 28 10.10 4.06 -12.21
C GLU A 28 9.33 4.95 -13.21
N ARG A 29 8.15 4.50 -13.66
CA ARG A 29 7.31 5.29 -14.56
C ARG A 29 6.67 6.47 -13.81
N GLN A 30 6.85 7.67 -14.36
CA GLN A 30 6.24 8.89 -13.84
C GLN A 30 4.72 8.81 -13.85
N PHE A 31 4.11 9.27 -12.77
CA PHE A 31 2.68 9.46 -12.69
C PHE A 31 2.24 10.66 -13.51
N SER A 32 1.06 10.55 -14.11
CA SER A 32 0.45 11.58 -14.93
C SER A 32 -1.07 11.48 -14.82
N PHE A 33 -1.78 12.36 -15.53
CA PHE A 33 -3.24 12.31 -15.57
C PHE A 33 -3.78 10.93 -16.00
N PHE A 34 -3.11 10.30 -16.97
CA PHE A 34 -3.49 8.97 -17.50
C PHE A 34 -2.79 7.81 -16.78
N TYR A 35 -1.63 8.05 -16.15
CA TYR A 35 -0.92 7.05 -15.36
C TYR A 35 -1.06 7.37 -13.87
N ARG A 36 -2.14 6.86 -13.26
CA ARG A 36 -2.59 7.30 -11.93
C ARG A 36 -1.84 6.59 -10.80
N ARG A 37 -1.81 7.25 -9.64
CA ARG A 37 -1.31 6.73 -8.37
C ARG A 37 -2.30 5.72 -7.78
N HIS A 38 -1.78 4.64 -7.21
CA HIS A 38 -2.53 3.62 -6.50
C HIS A 38 -1.84 3.30 -5.19
N HIS A 39 -2.56 3.30 -4.08
CA HIS A 39 -1.95 2.89 -2.83
C HIS A 39 -2.13 1.41 -2.54
N CYS A 40 -1.03 0.75 -2.19
CA CYS A 40 -1.07 -0.62 -1.70
C CYS A 40 -1.63 -0.64 -0.27
N ARG A 41 -2.76 -1.32 -0.06
CA ARG A 41 -3.40 -1.39 1.27
C ARG A 41 -2.62 -2.23 2.28
N LYS A 42 -1.72 -3.10 1.82
CA LYS A 42 -0.85 -3.91 2.68
C LYS A 42 0.31 -3.10 3.29
N CYS A 43 0.89 -2.15 2.53
CA CYS A 43 2.11 -1.44 2.95
C CYS A 43 2.01 0.10 2.93
N GLY A 44 0.89 0.67 2.47
CA GLY A 44 0.62 2.11 2.50
C GLY A 44 1.31 2.94 1.41
N ARG A 45 2.21 2.35 0.61
CA ARG A 45 2.97 3.05 -0.43
C ARG A 45 2.15 3.36 -1.68
N VAL A 46 2.52 4.43 -2.37
CA VAL A 46 2.02 4.80 -3.70
C VAL A 46 2.78 4.02 -4.79
N VAL A 47 2.05 3.33 -5.65
CA VAL A 47 2.52 2.51 -6.77
C VAL A 47 1.57 2.69 -7.97
N CYS A 48 1.90 2.10 -9.12
CA CYS A 48 0.97 2.04 -10.26
C CYS A 48 0.07 0.79 -10.21
N ALA A 49 -0.98 0.77 -11.04
CA ALA A 49 -1.89 -0.38 -11.14
C ALA A 49 -1.16 -1.69 -11.49
N ASN A 50 -0.19 -1.63 -12.42
CA ASN A 50 0.52 -2.80 -12.91
C ASN A 50 1.45 -3.41 -11.84
N CYS A 51 2.00 -2.58 -10.95
CA CYS A 51 2.88 -3.03 -9.87
C CYS A 51 2.11 -3.42 -8.59
N SER A 52 0.80 -3.19 -8.54
CA SER A 52 -0.08 -3.68 -7.49
C SER A 52 -1.42 -4.16 -8.08
N PRO A 53 -1.42 -5.27 -8.85
CA PRO A 53 -2.62 -5.75 -9.53
C PRO A 53 -3.63 -6.40 -8.57
N HIS A 54 -3.16 -6.89 -7.43
CA HIS A 54 -3.98 -7.59 -6.45
C HIS A 54 -4.69 -6.62 -5.51
N ARG A 55 -5.91 -6.99 -5.11
CA ARG A 55 -6.74 -6.24 -4.15
C ARG A 55 -6.90 -7.07 -2.89
N ILE A 56 -6.99 -6.39 -1.75
CA ILE A 56 -7.31 -7.00 -0.47
C ILE A 56 -8.46 -6.26 0.17
N THR A 57 -9.33 -6.98 0.87
CA THR A 57 -10.34 -6.40 1.75
C THR A 57 -9.71 -6.29 3.14
N ILE A 58 -9.59 -5.07 3.65
CA ILE A 58 -9.22 -4.87 5.05
C ILE A 58 -10.51 -4.90 5.86
N PRO A 59 -10.70 -5.90 6.75
CA PRO A 59 -11.85 -5.92 7.66
C PRO A 59 -11.82 -4.67 8.54
N ARG A 60 -13.01 -4.09 8.78
CA ARG A 60 -13.18 -2.91 9.63
C ARG A 60 -13.02 -3.24 11.10
#